data_AF-A0A7X6WUA8-F1
#
_entry.id   AF-A0A7X6WUA8-F1
#
_cell.length_a   1.000
_cell.length_b   1.000
_cell.length_c   1.000
_cell.angle_alpha   90.00
_cell.angle_beta   90.00
_cell.angle_gamma   90.00
#
_symmetry.space_group_name_H-M   'P 1'
#
loop_
_entity.id
_entity.type
_entity.pdbx_description
1 polymer ?
#
loop_
_entity_poly.entity_id
_entity_poly.type
_entity_poly.pdbx_seq_one_letter_code
_entity_poly.pdbx_strand_id
1 'polypeptide(L)'
;MKILVTGGLGYIGSHTAVQLVNAGHEIVIVDNLSNTSEDVAQKIADLTQVEIVYEILDLLDIAALENVFKTHKFDGVIHFAGLKAVGESVELPLKYYENNVSATVNLMNLMEKYKVNKMIFSSSATVYGDPVTVPIAEDFKTSATNPYGQTKIIVENMMDDYSKAHPEFSGVALRYFNPVGAHESGLIGENPNGIPNNLVPYIAQVATGQRDHLRVWGDDYDTIDGTGVRDYIHVEDLAHGHLKALEYTEKENGMEYVNLGAGKGYSVLEVKAAFEKASGREIPHIVFERRAGDIATSFANPQKALQLFDWQVQYNLDRMCQDSWRFIDNLEKGEEK
;
A
#
# COMPACT_ATOMS: atom_id res chain seq x y z
N MET A 1 -1.11 -22.49 -0.61
CA MET A 1 -1.67 -21.98 0.67
C MET A 1 -3.00 -21.31 0.42
N LYS A 2 -3.88 -21.28 1.42
CA LYS A 2 -5.11 -20.48 1.44
C LYS A 2 -4.90 -19.23 2.30
N ILE A 3 -4.97 -18.06 1.68
CA ILE A 3 -4.60 -16.79 2.29
C ILE A 3 -5.84 -15.90 2.47
N LEU A 4 -6.02 -15.37 3.68
CA LEU A 4 -6.97 -14.29 3.91
C LEU A 4 -6.32 -12.96 3.50
N VAL A 5 -6.94 -12.24 2.58
CA VAL A 5 -6.47 -10.93 2.11
C VAL A 5 -7.47 -9.86 2.54
N THR A 6 -7.20 -9.17 3.66
CA THR A 6 -8.10 -8.10 4.10
C THR A 6 -7.77 -6.81 3.37
N GLY A 7 -8.76 -6.03 2.94
CA GLY A 7 -8.55 -4.87 2.05
C GLY A 7 -8.13 -5.28 0.64
N GLY A 8 -8.45 -6.52 0.24
CA GLY A 8 -8.00 -7.13 -1.02
C GLY A 8 -8.65 -6.53 -2.28
N LEU A 9 -9.73 -5.76 -2.15
CA LEU A 9 -10.30 -5.00 -3.27
C LEU A 9 -9.70 -3.59 -3.40
N GLY A 10 -8.78 -3.23 -2.49
CA GLY A 10 -8.04 -1.98 -2.53
C GLY A 10 -6.95 -1.96 -3.61
N TYR A 11 -6.33 -0.80 -3.76
CA TYR A 11 -5.28 -0.58 -4.76
C TYR A 11 -4.15 -1.63 -4.67
N ILE A 12 -3.42 -1.68 -3.57
CA ILE A 12 -2.30 -2.64 -3.41
C ILE A 12 -2.82 -4.08 -3.25
N GLY A 13 -3.95 -4.24 -2.55
CA GLY A 13 -4.57 -5.54 -2.28
C GLY A 13 -4.96 -6.28 -3.55
N SER A 14 -5.56 -5.59 -4.52
CA SER A 14 -6.01 -6.20 -5.79
C SER A 14 -4.85 -6.69 -6.66
N HIS A 15 -3.75 -5.91 -6.73
CA HIS A 15 -2.56 -6.31 -7.49
C HIS A 15 -1.89 -7.51 -6.81
N THR A 16 -1.85 -7.51 -5.48
CA THR A 16 -1.34 -8.65 -4.70
C THR A 16 -2.22 -9.89 -4.86
N ALA A 17 -3.55 -9.73 -4.89
CA ALA A 17 -4.50 -10.81 -5.12
C ALA A 17 -4.27 -11.49 -6.49
N VAL A 18 -4.10 -10.70 -7.55
CA VAL A 18 -3.77 -11.23 -8.89
C VAL A 18 -2.50 -12.07 -8.85
N GLN A 19 -1.43 -11.55 -8.24
CA GLN A 19 -0.16 -12.26 -8.15
C GLN A 19 -0.24 -13.53 -7.29
N LEU A 20 -0.97 -13.51 -6.17
CA LEU A 20 -1.20 -14.69 -5.32
C LEU A 20 -1.89 -15.81 -6.09
N VAL A 21 -2.97 -15.48 -6.81
CA VAL A 21 -3.71 -16.46 -7.61
C VAL A 21 -2.85 -17.02 -8.75
N ASN A 22 -2.11 -16.15 -9.45
CA ASN A 22 -1.20 -16.59 -10.51
C ASN A 22 -0.04 -17.47 -9.99
N ALA A 23 0.38 -17.27 -8.74
CA ALA A 23 1.34 -18.15 -8.06
C ALA A 23 0.72 -19.46 -7.51
N GLY A 24 -0.58 -19.67 -7.72
CA GLY A 24 -1.29 -20.91 -7.33
C GLY A 24 -1.78 -20.93 -5.88
N HIS A 25 -1.85 -19.77 -5.21
CA HIS A 25 -2.49 -19.66 -3.90
C HIS A 25 -4.01 -19.54 -4.03
N GLU A 26 -4.74 -20.15 -3.10
CA GLU A 26 -6.15 -19.84 -2.89
C GLU A 26 -6.25 -18.56 -2.06
N ILE A 27 -7.17 -17.66 -2.40
CA ILE A 27 -7.41 -16.44 -1.62
C ILE A 27 -8.87 -16.32 -1.20
N VAL A 28 -9.10 -15.70 -0.05
CA VAL A 28 -10.40 -15.17 0.36
C VAL A 28 -10.20 -13.70 0.69
N ILE A 29 -10.95 -12.82 0.04
CA ILE A 29 -10.87 -11.39 0.28
C ILE A 29 -11.91 -10.96 1.31
N VAL A 30 -11.52 -10.09 2.24
CA VAL A 30 -12.44 -9.38 3.12
C VAL A 30 -12.26 -7.89 2.91
N ASP A 31 -13.32 -7.16 2.56
CA ASP A 31 -13.27 -5.72 2.31
C ASP A 31 -14.61 -5.07 2.69
N ASN A 32 -14.61 -3.85 3.22
CA ASN A 32 -15.84 -3.15 3.59
C ASN A 32 -16.29 -2.13 2.53
N LEU A 33 -15.57 -2.03 1.40
CA LEU A 33 -15.84 -1.12 0.28
C LEU A 33 -15.76 0.38 0.62
N SER A 34 -15.22 0.75 1.78
CA SER A 34 -15.15 2.14 2.23
C SER A 34 -14.31 3.06 1.32
N ASN A 35 -13.36 2.48 0.59
CA ASN A 35 -12.51 3.21 -0.37
C ASN A 35 -12.15 2.34 -1.60
N THR A 36 -13.03 1.41 -1.94
CA THR A 36 -12.87 0.43 -3.02
C THR A 36 -14.21 0.22 -3.72
N SER A 37 -14.26 -0.62 -4.75
CA SER A 37 -15.49 -0.94 -5.46
C SER A 37 -15.57 -2.45 -5.70
N GLU A 38 -16.78 -2.99 -5.64
CA GLU A 38 -17.04 -4.42 -5.74
C GLU A 38 -16.64 -4.99 -7.12
N ASP A 39 -16.72 -4.18 -8.19
CA ASP A 39 -16.34 -4.58 -9.55
C ASP A 39 -14.85 -4.97 -9.68
N VAL A 40 -14.01 -4.57 -8.72
CA VAL A 40 -12.61 -4.98 -8.64
C VAL A 40 -12.49 -6.51 -8.49
N ALA A 41 -13.44 -7.18 -7.83
CA ALA A 41 -13.42 -8.64 -7.71
C ALA A 41 -13.53 -9.31 -9.09
N GLN A 42 -14.43 -8.81 -9.95
CA GLN A 42 -14.56 -9.30 -11.33
C GLN A 42 -13.30 -9.01 -12.15
N LYS A 43 -12.67 -7.83 -11.98
CA LYS A 43 -11.42 -7.50 -12.67
C LYS A 43 -10.27 -8.42 -12.27
N ILE A 44 -10.17 -8.80 -10.98
CA ILE A 44 -9.19 -9.79 -10.51
C ILE A 44 -9.51 -11.16 -11.15
N ALA A 45 -10.79 -11.54 -11.21
CA ALA A 45 -11.21 -12.79 -11.86
C ALA A 45 -10.86 -12.81 -13.36
N ASP A 46 -11.07 -11.72 -14.07
CA ASP A 46 -10.74 -11.58 -15.49
C ASP A 46 -9.22 -11.67 -15.74
N LEU A 47 -8.42 -11.13 -14.81
CA LEU A 47 -6.96 -11.17 -14.92
C LEU A 47 -6.37 -12.55 -14.63
N THR A 48 -7.01 -13.31 -13.74
CA THR A 48 -6.49 -14.59 -13.24
C THR A 48 -7.18 -15.79 -13.88
N GLN A 49 -8.33 -15.57 -14.53
CA GLN A 49 -9.23 -16.62 -15.02
C GLN A 49 -9.71 -17.57 -13.90
N VAL A 50 -9.82 -17.05 -12.67
CA VAL A 50 -10.25 -17.77 -11.47
C VAL A 50 -11.33 -16.96 -10.76
N GLU A 51 -12.40 -17.63 -10.34
CA GLU A 51 -13.44 -17.00 -9.53
C GLU A 51 -12.89 -16.60 -8.15
N ILE A 52 -13.12 -15.35 -7.76
CA ILE A 52 -12.60 -14.80 -6.51
C ILE A 52 -13.66 -14.89 -5.43
N VAL A 53 -13.32 -15.57 -4.32
CA VAL A 53 -14.15 -15.58 -3.11
C VAL A 53 -13.88 -14.29 -2.33
N TYR A 54 -14.93 -13.51 -2.06
CA TYR A 54 -14.84 -12.31 -1.25
C TYR A 54 -16.06 -12.18 -0.32
N GLU A 55 -15.85 -11.53 0.82
CA GLU A 55 -16.86 -11.26 1.83
C GLU A 55 -16.88 -9.75 2.13
N ILE A 56 -18.04 -9.12 1.96
CA ILE A 56 -18.22 -7.69 2.25
C ILE A 56 -18.57 -7.52 3.73
N LEU A 57 -17.58 -7.15 4.53
CA LEU A 57 -17.75 -6.91 5.97
C LEU A 57 -16.66 -5.99 6.53
N ASP A 58 -16.95 -5.41 7.70
CA ASP A 58 -15.99 -4.65 8.48
C ASP A 58 -15.26 -5.55 9.49
N LEU A 59 -13.94 -5.39 9.62
CA LEU A 59 -13.13 -6.14 10.60
C LEU A 59 -13.49 -5.80 12.06
N LEU A 60 -14.21 -4.70 12.29
CA LEU A 60 -14.80 -4.35 13.58
C LEU A 60 -16.03 -5.21 13.92
N ASP A 61 -16.69 -5.81 12.92
CA ASP A 61 -17.72 -6.83 13.16
C ASP A 61 -17.06 -8.19 13.42
N ILE A 62 -16.74 -8.42 14.70
CA ILE A 62 -16.07 -9.65 15.15
C ILE A 62 -16.90 -10.89 14.82
N ALA A 63 -18.24 -10.80 14.86
CA ALA A 63 -19.10 -11.96 14.61
C ALA A 63 -19.08 -12.34 13.12
N ALA A 64 -19.16 -11.36 12.23
CA ALA A 64 -19.04 -11.57 10.79
C ALA A 64 -17.63 -12.07 10.42
N LEU A 65 -16.58 -11.42 10.95
CA LEU A 65 -15.19 -11.84 10.71
C LEU A 65 -14.94 -13.26 11.23
N GLU A 66 -15.45 -13.61 12.41
CA GLU A 66 -15.34 -14.98 12.93
C GLU A 66 -16.03 -16.00 12.01
N ASN A 67 -17.15 -15.65 11.38
CA ASN A 67 -17.82 -16.54 10.43
C ASN A 67 -16.92 -16.88 9.23
N VAL A 68 -16.09 -15.94 8.77
CA VAL A 68 -15.09 -16.20 7.71
C VAL A 68 -14.07 -17.24 8.17
N PHE A 69 -13.54 -17.11 9.39
CA PHE A 69 -12.61 -18.08 9.98
C PHE A 69 -13.24 -19.46 10.28
N LYS A 70 -14.56 -19.52 10.51
CA LYS A 70 -15.30 -20.80 10.65
C LYS A 70 -15.48 -21.49 9.30
N THR A 71 -15.69 -20.70 8.24
CA THR A 71 -15.99 -21.20 6.89
C THR A 71 -14.72 -21.64 6.16
N HIS A 72 -13.59 -20.98 6.42
CA HIS A 72 -12.33 -21.22 5.73
C HIS A 72 -11.20 -21.57 6.71
N LYS A 73 -10.31 -22.46 6.27
CA LYS A 73 -9.05 -22.74 6.98
C LYS A 73 -7.93 -21.99 6.29
N PHE A 74 -7.35 -21.00 6.97
CA PHE A 74 -6.28 -20.18 6.43
C PHE A 74 -4.91 -20.67 6.86
N ASP A 75 -3.95 -20.57 5.96
CA ASP A 75 -2.53 -20.82 6.25
C ASP A 75 -1.80 -19.53 6.66
N GLY A 76 -2.35 -18.36 6.29
CA GLY A 76 -1.78 -17.06 6.60
C GLY A 76 -2.72 -15.90 6.23
N VAL A 77 -2.34 -14.71 6.66
CA VAL A 77 -3.09 -13.47 6.43
C VAL A 77 -2.19 -12.41 5.80
N ILE A 78 -2.70 -11.69 4.80
CA ILE A 78 -2.12 -10.44 4.31
C ILE A 78 -3.09 -9.30 4.64
N HIS A 79 -2.65 -8.40 5.51
CA HIS A 79 -3.49 -7.36 6.10
C HIS A 79 -3.23 -5.99 5.43
N PHE A 80 -4.06 -5.63 4.45
CA PHE A 80 -4.07 -4.30 3.83
C PHE A 80 -5.12 -3.36 4.43
N ALA A 81 -6.24 -3.92 4.92
CA ALA A 81 -7.36 -3.15 5.44
C ALA A 81 -6.92 -2.11 6.48
N GLY A 82 -7.25 -0.84 6.22
CA GLY A 82 -6.84 0.28 7.05
C GLY A 82 -7.11 1.60 6.34
N LEU A 83 -7.46 2.64 7.12
CA LEU A 83 -7.50 4.01 6.62
C LEU A 83 -6.07 4.52 6.43
N LYS A 84 -5.84 5.27 5.34
CA LYS A 84 -4.49 5.66 4.89
C LYS A 84 -4.23 7.15 4.67
N ALA A 85 -5.24 8.02 4.77
CA ALA A 85 -5.06 9.44 4.46
C ALA A 85 -4.44 10.19 5.65
N VAL A 86 -3.17 10.59 5.50
CA VAL A 86 -2.41 11.30 6.55
C VAL A 86 -3.15 12.55 7.04
N GLY A 87 -3.64 13.41 6.14
CA GLY A 87 -4.35 14.64 6.50
C GLY A 87 -5.64 14.36 7.29
N GLU A 88 -6.49 13.46 6.79
CA GLU A 88 -7.74 13.06 7.48
C GLU A 88 -7.44 12.46 8.86
N SER A 89 -6.32 11.73 9.02
CA SER A 89 -5.96 11.15 10.31
C SER A 89 -5.71 12.18 11.40
N VAL A 90 -5.21 13.37 11.02
CA VAL A 90 -5.01 14.50 11.96
C VAL A 90 -6.36 15.10 12.36
N GLU A 91 -7.30 15.18 11.43
CA GLU A 91 -8.65 15.71 11.66
C GLU A 91 -9.53 14.72 12.45
N LEU A 92 -9.39 13.42 12.20
CA LEU A 92 -10.21 12.33 12.74
C LEU A 92 -9.36 11.23 13.40
N PRO A 93 -8.55 11.52 14.43
CA PRO A 93 -7.59 10.57 14.98
C PRO A 93 -8.22 9.29 15.53
N LEU A 94 -9.34 9.40 16.26
CA LEU A 94 -9.98 8.22 16.86
C LEU A 94 -10.54 7.25 15.82
N LYS A 95 -11.03 7.77 14.69
CA LYS A 95 -11.48 6.95 13.54
C LYS A 95 -10.32 6.08 13.01
N TYR A 96 -9.11 6.65 12.93
CA TYR A 96 -7.92 5.91 12.50
C TYR A 96 -7.46 4.90 13.54
N TYR A 97 -7.45 5.24 14.83
CA TYR A 97 -7.09 4.27 15.87
C TYR A 97 -8.09 3.10 15.93
N GLU A 98 -9.38 3.37 15.86
CA GLU A 98 -10.41 2.31 15.86
C GLU A 98 -10.25 1.40 14.62
N ASN A 99 -10.20 1.99 13.42
CA ASN A 99 -10.14 1.21 12.19
C ASN A 99 -8.79 0.48 12.00
N ASN A 100 -7.67 1.08 12.39
CA ASN A 100 -6.36 0.48 12.11
C ASN A 100 -5.84 -0.36 13.27
N VAL A 101 -6.10 0.02 14.53
CA VAL A 101 -5.60 -0.71 15.70
C VAL A 101 -6.63 -1.73 16.17
N SER A 102 -7.86 -1.31 16.49
CA SER A 102 -8.87 -2.23 17.04
C SER A 102 -9.24 -3.34 16.06
N ALA A 103 -9.38 -3.03 14.76
CA ALA A 103 -9.59 -4.04 13.73
C ALA A 103 -8.44 -5.06 13.65
N THR A 104 -7.19 -4.62 13.80
CA THR A 104 -6.03 -5.51 13.82
C THR A 104 -6.04 -6.40 15.06
N VAL A 105 -6.41 -5.87 16.23
CA VAL A 105 -6.60 -6.68 17.45
C VAL A 105 -7.64 -7.77 17.20
N ASN A 106 -8.79 -7.43 16.60
CA ASN A 106 -9.84 -8.41 16.29
C ASN A 106 -9.33 -9.52 15.35
N LEU A 107 -8.61 -9.13 14.30
CA LEU A 107 -8.00 -10.05 13.35
C LEU A 107 -7.00 -10.99 14.04
N MET A 108 -6.07 -10.45 14.82
CA MET A 108 -5.05 -11.25 15.53
C MET A 108 -5.68 -12.19 16.58
N ASN A 109 -6.72 -11.76 17.29
CA ASN A 109 -7.46 -12.63 18.23
C ASN A 109 -8.09 -13.83 17.52
N LEU A 110 -8.63 -13.64 16.32
CA LEU A 110 -9.20 -14.73 15.53
C LEU A 110 -8.09 -15.60 14.91
N MET A 111 -7.00 -15.00 14.45
CA MET A 111 -5.82 -15.75 14.02
C MET A 111 -5.33 -16.69 15.12
N GLU A 112 -5.19 -16.22 16.36
CA GLU A 112 -4.84 -17.06 17.52
C GLU A 112 -5.87 -18.18 17.75
N LYS A 113 -7.15 -17.81 17.83
CA LYS A 113 -8.26 -18.76 18.09
C LYS A 113 -8.31 -19.90 17.06
N TYR A 114 -8.02 -19.60 15.79
CA TYR A 114 -8.06 -20.54 14.68
C TYR A 114 -6.67 -21.05 14.25
N LYS A 115 -5.63 -20.73 15.02
CA LYS A 115 -4.24 -21.21 14.84
C LYS A 115 -3.62 -20.82 13.50
N VAL A 116 -3.88 -19.60 13.05
CA VAL A 116 -3.28 -18.99 11.87
C VAL A 116 -2.08 -18.16 12.31
N ASN A 117 -0.88 -18.67 12.10
CA ASN A 117 0.32 -18.13 12.73
C ASN A 117 1.19 -17.29 11.77
N LYS A 118 0.71 -17.00 10.56
CA LYS A 118 1.46 -16.22 9.55
C LYS A 118 0.73 -14.94 9.23
N MET A 119 1.42 -13.80 9.33
CA MET A 119 0.84 -12.49 9.01
C MET A 119 1.83 -11.61 8.25
N ILE A 120 1.39 -11.07 7.12
CA ILE A 120 2.05 -9.95 6.46
C ILE A 120 1.22 -8.70 6.73
N PHE A 121 1.86 -7.70 7.32
CA PHE A 121 1.24 -6.43 7.65
C PHE A 121 1.70 -5.31 6.74
N SER A 122 0.72 -4.56 6.24
CA SER A 122 0.95 -3.32 5.50
C SER A 122 1.36 -2.18 6.43
N SER A 123 2.66 -2.07 6.69
CA SER A 123 3.24 -0.91 7.36
C SER A 123 3.55 0.21 6.36
N SER A 124 4.32 1.21 6.77
CA SER A 124 4.54 2.44 5.99
C SER A 124 5.84 3.12 6.39
N ALA A 125 6.50 3.80 5.44
CA ALA A 125 7.63 4.66 5.72
C ALA A 125 7.30 5.81 6.70
N THR A 126 6.01 6.10 6.95
CA THR A 126 5.60 7.06 7.98
C THR A 126 6.00 6.66 9.40
N VAL A 127 6.34 5.39 9.63
CA VAL A 127 6.85 4.91 10.93
C VAL A 127 8.26 5.44 11.23
N TYR A 128 8.94 6.06 10.27
CA TYR A 128 10.24 6.69 10.48
C TYR A 128 10.15 8.17 10.88
N GLY A 129 8.98 8.79 10.75
CA GLY A 129 8.76 10.19 11.08
C GLY A 129 9.64 11.12 10.24
N ASP A 130 10.52 11.88 10.91
CA ASP A 130 11.54 12.72 10.26
C ASP A 130 12.91 12.02 10.33
N PRO A 131 13.32 11.30 9.27
CA PRO A 131 14.50 10.46 9.30
C PRO A 131 15.79 11.30 9.37
N VAL A 132 16.76 10.85 10.18
CA VAL A 132 18.03 11.57 10.38
C VAL A 132 18.84 11.68 9.09
N THR A 133 18.78 10.66 8.23
CA THR A 133 19.46 10.60 6.94
C THR A 133 18.65 9.77 5.94
N VAL A 134 19.06 9.83 4.67
CA VAL A 134 18.58 8.95 3.60
C VAL A 134 19.79 8.31 2.91
N PRO A 135 19.72 7.06 2.42
CA PRO A 135 18.57 6.16 2.41
C PRO A 135 18.19 5.65 3.82
N ILE A 136 16.89 5.42 4.05
CA ILE A 136 16.32 5.00 5.33
C ILE A 136 16.44 3.48 5.49
N ALA A 137 17.14 3.02 6.53
CA ALA A 137 17.29 1.59 6.86
C ALA A 137 16.30 1.15 7.96
N GLU A 138 16.07 -0.15 8.08
CA GLU A 138 15.09 -0.72 9.01
C GLU A 138 15.47 -0.60 10.50
N ASP A 139 16.75 -0.39 10.78
CA ASP A 139 17.29 -0.15 12.13
C ASP A 139 17.12 1.31 12.60
N PHE A 140 16.58 2.19 11.74
CA PHE A 140 16.25 3.55 12.14
C PHE A 140 15.15 3.53 13.20
N LYS A 141 15.28 4.43 14.17
CA LYS A 141 14.30 4.58 15.24
C LYS A 141 12.93 4.95 14.66
N THR A 142 11.91 4.22 15.08
CA THR A 142 10.53 4.52 14.68
C THR A 142 9.98 5.72 15.45
N SER A 143 9.26 6.59 14.74
CA SER A 143 8.52 7.73 15.24
C SER A 143 7.43 8.12 14.24
N ALA A 144 6.38 8.83 14.66
CA ALA A 144 5.34 9.29 13.76
C ALA A 144 5.02 10.77 13.98
N THR A 145 4.73 11.47 12.89
CA THR A 145 4.33 12.90 12.89
C THR A 145 2.81 13.09 12.80
N ASN A 146 2.04 12.00 12.67
CA ASN A 146 0.59 12.02 12.48
C ASN A 146 -0.07 10.74 13.02
N PRO A 147 -1.39 10.76 13.30
CA PRO A 147 -2.11 9.60 13.83
C PRO A 147 -2.07 8.36 12.94
N TYR A 148 -2.15 8.49 11.61
CA TYR A 148 -2.01 7.34 10.70
C TYR A 148 -0.67 6.60 10.92
N GLY A 149 0.46 7.33 10.88
CA GLY A 149 1.78 6.75 11.15
C GLY A 149 1.88 6.13 12.54
N GLN A 150 1.26 6.77 13.54
CA GLN A 150 1.23 6.25 14.91
C GLN A 150 0.46 4.91 14.99
N THR A 151 -0.63 4.76 14.24
CA THR A 151 -1.36 3.48 14.19
C THR A 151 -0.51 2.35 13.61
N LYS A 152 0.34 2.64 12.61
CA LYS A 152 1.26 1.64 12.03
C LYS A 152 2.33 1.20 13.02
N ILE A 153 2.91 2.13 13.78
CA ILE A 153 3.85 1.82 14.87
C ILE A 153 3.19 0.95 15.95
N ILE A 154 1.96 1.30 16.36
CA ILE A 154 1.24 0.53 17.38
C ILE A 154 1.02 -0.91 16.91
N VAL A 155 0.60 -1.11 15.66
CA VAL A 155 0.40 -2.45 15.11
C VAL A 155 1.72 -3.22 14.98
N GLU A 156 2.81 -2.57 14.53
CA GLU A 156 4.14 -3.19 14.51
C GLU A 156 4.54 -3.69 15.91
N ASN A 157 4.39 -2.85 16.94
CA ASN A 157 4.71 -3.21 18.32
C ASN A 157 3.80 -4.34 18.85
N MET A 158 2.51 -4.32 18.52
CA MET A 158 1.58 -5.39 18.90
C MET A 158 1.99 -6.73 18.31
N MET A 159 2.38 -6.75 17.02
CA MET A 159 2.85 -7.97 16.36
C MET A 159 4.19 -8.44 16.94
N ASP A 160 5.10 -7.51 17.28
CA ASP A 160 6.37 -7.80 17.95
C ASP A 160 6.17 -8.46 19.32
N ASP A 161 5.33 -7.87 20.16
CA ASP A 161 5.00 -8.43 21.46
C ASP A 161 4.29 -9.78 21.35
N TYR A 162 3.40 -9.93 20.38
CA TYR A 162 2.75 -11.21 20.08
C TYR A 162 3.77 -12.29 19.69
N SER A 163 4.71 -11.98 18.79
CA SER A 163 5.73 -12.94 18.34
C SER A 163 6.66 -13.42 19.46
N LYS A 164 6.94 -12.57 20.45
CA LYS A 164 7.73 -12.95 21.63
C LYS A 164 6.96 -13.90 22.56
N ALA A 165 5.64 -13.77 22.62
CA ALA A 165 4.76 -14.64 23.41
C ALA A 165 4.42 -15.95 22.68
N HIS A 166 4.44 -15.94 21.34
CA HIS A 166 4.05 -17.06 20.47
C HIS A 166 5.18 -17.38 19.47
N PRO A 167 6.18 -18.22 19.84
CA PRO A 167 7.37 -18.50 19.01
C PRO A 167 7.08 -19.18 17.67
N GLU A 168 5.88 -19.72 17.47
CA GLU A 168 5.39 -20.28 16.21
C GLU A 168 4.83 -19.23 15.24
N PHE A 169 4.63 -17.99 15.69
CA PHE A 169 4.18 -16.89 14.86
C PHE A 169 5.29 -16.45 13.91
N SER A 170 4.93 -16.19 12.65
CA SER A 170 5.80 -15.61 11.64
C SER A 170 5.13 -14.37 11.06
N GLY A 171 5.66 -13.21 11.44
CA GLY A 171 5.13 -11.92 11.07
C GLY A 171 6.12 -11.10 10.26
N VAL A 172 5.64 -10.46 9.21
CA VAL A 172 6.43 -9.52 8.40
C VAL A 172 5.68 -8.20 8.31
N ALA A 173 6.28 -7.13 8.83
CA ALA A 173 5.83 -5.76 8.62
C ALA A 173 6.56 -5.18 7.41
N LEU A 174 5.84 -5.05 6.30
CA LEU A 174 6.36 -4.45 5.08
C LEU A 174 6.14 -2.94 5.11
N ARG A 175 7.22 -2.16 5.20
CA ARG A 175 7.21 -0.70 5.26
C ARG A 175 7.25 -0.14 3.85
N TYR A 176 6.07 0.17 3.31
CA TYR A 176 5.94 0.72 1.95
C TYR A 176 6.38 2.18 1.90
N PHE A 177 6.98 2.57 0.79
CA PHE A 177 7.24 3.99 0.49
C PHE A 177 6.06 4.60 -0.27
N ASN A 178 6.20 4.93 -1.56
CA ASN A 178 5.13 5.57 -2.33
C ASN A 178 4.71 4.70 -3.52
N PRO A 179 3.75 3.76 -3.34
CA PRO A 179 3.28 2.89 -4.40
C PRO A 179 2.54 3.68 -5.49
N VAL A 180 2.91 3.45 -6.75
CA VAL A 180 2.34 4.08 -7.96
C VAL A 180 2.34 3.06 -9.11
N GLY A 181 1.77 3.40 -10.26
CA GLY A 181 1.57 2.45 -11.36
C GLY A 181 0.16 1.88 -11.41
N ALA A 182 0.01 0.80 -12.16
CA ALA A 182 -1.19 0.01 -12.28
C ALA A 182 -0.81 -1.36 -12.87
N HIS A 183 -1.75 -2.31 -12.92
CA HIS A 183 -1.52 -3.56 -13.64
C HIS A 183 -1.38 -3.26 -15.15
N GLU A 184 -0.49 -3.99 -15.85
CA GLU A 184 -0.13 -3.66 -17.22
C GLU A 184 -1.28 -3.82 -18.24
N SER A 185 -2.33 -4.56 -17.90
CA SER A 185 -3.56 -4.63 -18.70
C SER A 185 -4.35 -3.31 -18.70
N GLY A 186 -4.13 -2.45 -17.69
CA GLY A 186 -4.96 -1.29 -17.42
C GLY A 186 -6.38 -1.64 -16.91
N LEU A 187 -6.61 -2.85 -16.38
CA LEU A 187 -7.91 -3.25 -15.80
C LEU A 187 -8.06 -2.88 -14.32
N ILE A 188 -6.97 -2.95 -13.56
CA ILE A 188 -6.91 -2.53 -12.16
C ILE A 188 -5.80 -1.49 -11.98
N GLY A 189 -6.01 -0.55 -11.05
CA GLY A 189 -5.14 0.59 -10.78
C GLY A 189 -5.72 1.47 -9.67
N GLU A 190 -5.07 2.60 -9.37
CA GLU A 190 -5.57 3.52 -8.33
C GLU A 190 -6.50 4.59 -8.93
N ASN A 191 -7.78 4.57 -8.55
CA ASN A 191 -8.75 5.63 -8.86
C ASN A 191 -9.50 6.05 -7.58
N PRO A 192 -8.94 6.95 -6.76
CA PRO A 192 -9.55 7.32 -5.49
C PRO A 192 -10.74 8.27 -5.69
N ASN A 193 -11.78 8.09 -4.87
CA ASN A 193 -12.93 8.99 -4.86
C ASN A 193 -12.54 10.41 -4.40
N GLY A 194 -13.14 11.43 -5.02
CA GLY A 194 -12.99 12.82 -4.59
C GLY A 194 -11.62 13.43 -4.89
N ILE A 195 -11.07 14.18 -3.93
CA ILE A 195 -9.75 14.82 -4.07
C ILE A 195 -8.66 13.85 -3.61
N PRO A 196 -7.77 13.39 -4.51
CA PRO A 196 -6.71 12.48 -4.13
C PRO A 196 -5.75 13.14 -3.14
N ASN A 197 -5.34 12.37 -2.13
CA ASN A 197 -4.29 12.81 -1.20
C ASN A 197 -2.88 12.53 -1.74
N ASN A 198 -2.75 11.57 -2.65
CA ASN A 198 -1.49 11.12 -3.23
C ASN A 198 -1.20 11.82 -4.58
N LEU A 199 0.10 11.96 -4.91
CA LEU A 199 0.56 12.76 -6.04
C LEU A 199 0.07 12.23 -7.41
N VAL A 200 0.32 10.94 -7.71
CA VAL A 200 0.07 10.41 -9.07
C VAL A 200 -1.42 10.40 -9.44
N PRO A 201 -2.36 9.97 -8.57
CA PRO A 201 -3.78 10.10 -8.91
C PRO A 201 -4.24 11.55 -9.04
N TYR A 202 -3.62 12.49 -8.31
CA TYR A 202 -3.90 13.93 -8.49
C TYR A 202 -3.44 14.41 -9.87
N ILE A 203 -2.22 14.03 -10.28
CA ILE A 203 -1.70 14.33 -11.63
C ILE A 203 -2.61 13.74 -12.70
N ALA A 204 -3.08 12.50 -12.53
CA ALA A 204 -4.01 11.87 -13.46
C ALA A 204 -5.33 12.65 -13.59
N GLN A 205 -5.89 13.16 -12.50
CA GLN A 205 -7.08 14.02 -12.54
C GLN A 205 -6.83 15.37 -13.23
N VAL A 206 -5.61 15.90 -13.20
CA VAL A 206 -5.23 17.08 -14.00
C VAL A 206 -5.11 16.71 -15.49
N ALA A 207 -4.47 15.58 -15.80
CA ALA A 207 -4.28 15.10 -17.16
C ALA A 207 -5.59 14.86 -17.92
N THR A 208 -6.62 14.42 -17.19
CA THR A 208 -7.99 14.17 -17.69
C THR A 208 -8.90 15.41 -17.63
N GLY A 209 -8.39 16.55 -17.15
CA GLY A 209 -9.15 17.79 -17.06
C GLY A 209 -10.20 17.83 -15.93
N GLN A 210 -10.24 16.82 -15.05
CA GLN A 210 -11.06 16.86 -13.83
C GLN A 210 -10.57 17.93 -12.83
N ARG A 211 -9.33 18.40 -12.98
CA ARG A 211 -8.72 19.48 -12.21
C ARG A 211 -7.91 20.41 -13.09
N ASP A 212 -7.94 21.70 -12.76
CA ASP A 212 -7.27 22.73 -13.55
C ASP A 212 -5.73 22.69 -13.43
N HIS A 213 -5.20 22.29 -12.27
CA HIS A 213 -3.77 22.31 -11.99
C HIS A 213 -3.37 21.37 -10.85
N LEU A 214 -2.12 20.90 -10.90
CA LEU A 214 -1.43 20.22 -9.81
C LEU A 214 -1.04 21.24 -8.72
N ARG A 215 -1.22 20.86 -7.45
CA ARG A 215 -0.72 21.64 -6.30
C ARG A 215 0.64 21.10 -5.88
N VAL A 216 1.69 21.92 -6.03
CA VAL A 216 3.05 21.63 -5.55
C VAL A 216 3.24 22.33 -4.21
N TRP A 217 3.52 21.59 -3.14
CA TRP A 217 3.66 22.14 -1.79
C TRP A 217 5.13 22.39 -1.49
N GLY A 218 5.56 23.65 -1.58
CA GLY A 218 6.95 24.07 -1.39
C GLY A 218 7.83 23.87 -2.63
N ASP A 219 8.67 24.87 -2.89
CA ASP A 219 9.72 24.91 -3.92
C ASP A 219 11.07 25.38 -3.34
N ASP A 220 11.21 25.34 -2.02
CA ASP A 220 12.35 25.85 -1.26
C ASP A 220 13.00 24.78 -0.37
N TYR A 221 12.65 23.49 -0.54
CA TYR A 221 13.33 22.39 0.15
C TYR A 221 14.78 22.24 -0.35
N ASP A 222 15.68 21.78 0.52
CA ASP A 222 17.07 21.46 0.16
C ASP A 222 17.13 20.16 -0.68
N THR A 223 16.71 20.26 -1.93
CA THR A 223 16.49 19.18 -2.89
C THR A 223 16.84 19.65 -4.30
N ILE A 224 16.90 18.73 -5.27
CA ILE A 224 17.41 19.01 -6.62
C ILE A 224 16.68 20.14 -7.36
N ASP A 225 15.39 20.34 -7.09
CA ASP A 225 14.54 21.36 -7.73
C ASP A 225 13.67 22.13 -6.75
N GLY A 226 13.96 22.04 -5.45
CA GLY A 226 13.20 22.71 -4.40
C GLY A 226 11.95 21.98 -3.95
N THR A 227 11.49 20.93 -4.65
CA THR A 227 10.26 20.20 -4.32
C THR A 227 10.53 18.90 -3.55
N GLY A 228 9.50 18.39 -2.86
CA GLY A 228 9.64 17.17 -2.06
C GLY A 228 10.09 15.95 -2.88
N VAL A 229 11.07 15.20 -2.36
CA VAL A 229 11.62 13.99 -2.96
C VAL A 229 11.11 12.75 -2.24
N ARG A 230 10.59 11.78 -3.00
CA ARG A 230 10.00 10.53 -2.48
C ARG A 230 10.47 9.31 -3.26
N ASP A 231 10.47 8.15 -2.61
CA ASP A 231 10.73 6.86 -3.24
C ASP A 231 9.45 6.26 -3.80
N TYR A 232 9.31 6.37 -5.12
CA TYR A 232 8.22 5.80 -5.86
C TYR A 232 8.55 4.36 -6.24
N ILE A 233 7.62 3.45 -5.94
CA ILE A 233 7.71 2.02 -6.22
C ILE A 233 6.52 1.59 -7.07
N HIS A 234 6.76 0.75 -8.08
CA HIS A 234 5.68 0.21 -8.89
C HIS A 234 4.82 -0.76 -8.08
N VAL A 235 3.50 -0.65 -8.17
CA VAL A 235 2.57 -1.48 -7.40
C VAL A 235 2.70 -2.98 -7.70
N GLU A 236 3.04 -3.36 -8.93
CA GLU A 236 3.38 -4.74 -9.29
C GLU A 236 4.69 -5.24 -8.63
N ASP A 237 5.72 -4.39 -8.51
CA ASP A 237 6.93 -4.75 -7.77
C ASP A 237 6.58 -4.96 -6.28
N LEU A 238 5.76 -4.06 -5.74
CA LEU A 238 5.29 -4.13 -4.37
C LEU A 238 4.46 -5.39 -4.10
N ALA A 239 3.52 -5.73 -4.99
CA ALA A 239 2.73 -6.96 -4.92
C ALA A 239 3.63 -8.22 -4.98
N HIS A 240 4.67 -8.21 -5.82
CA HIS A 240 5.65 -9.29 -5.85
C HIS A 240 6.43 -9.39 -4.52
N GLY A 241 6.71 -8.26 -3.87
CA GLY A 241 7.30 -8.22 -2.54
C GLY A 241 6.47 -8.94 -1.48
N HIS A 242 5.14 -8.94 -1.62
CA HIS A 242 4.25 -9.70 -0.72
C HIS A 242 4.34 -11.20 -0.94
N LEU A 243 4.46 -11.65 -2.19
CA LEU A 243 4.70 -13.06 -2.47
C LEU A 243 6.00 -13.53 -1.81
N LYS A 244 7.06 -12.72 -1.90
CA LYS A 244 8.34 -13.05 -1.27
C LYS A 244 8.30 -13.00 0.25
N ALA A 245 7.60 -12.05 0.82
CA ALA A 245 7.33 -12.04 2.26
C ALA A 245 6.54 -13.28 2.69
N LEU A 246 5.60 -13.75 1.87
CA LEU A 246 4.81 -14.94 2.16
C LEU A 246 5.69 -16.19 2.13
N GLU A 247 6.53 -16.35 1.11
CA GLU A 247 7.55 -17.41 1.03
C GLU A 247 8.52 -17.38 2.23
N TYR A 248 8.89 -16.19 2.74
CA TYR A 248 9.72 -16.03 3.93
C TYR A 248 9.02 -16.56 5.19
N THR A 249 7.72 -16.25 5.36
CA THR A 249 6.95 -16.72 6.53
C THR A 249 6.74 -18.24 6.57
N GLU A 250 7.05 -18.96 5.48
CA GLU A 250 7.06 -20.43 5.48
C GLU A 250 8.34 -21.03 6.07
N LYS A 251 9.42 -20.25 6.15
CA LYS A 251 10.76 -20.72 6.51
C LYS A 251 11.21 -20.19 7.87
N GLU A 252 10.79 -18.99 8.22
CA GLU A 252 11.24 -18.28 9.41
C GLU A 252 10.06 -17.95 10.34
N ASN A 253 10.33 -17.92 11.65
CA ASN A 253 9.40 -17.44 12.67
C ASN A 253 9.92 -16.13 13.28
N GLY A 254 9.10 -15.51 14.12
CA GLY A 254 9.38 -14.23 14.74
C GLY A 254 8.85 -13.06 13.92
N MET A 255 9.26 -11.85 14.29
CA MET A 255 8.92 -10.62 13.58
C MET A 255 10.06 -10.13 12.75
N GLU A 256 9.74 -9.71 11.53
CA GLU A 256 10.67 -9.05 10.65
C GLU A 256 10.08 -7.75 10.06
N TYR A 257 10.92 -6.73 9.94
CA TYR A 257 10.60 -5.43 9.34
C TYR A 257 11.42 -5.28 8.07
N VAL A 258 10.75 -4.99 6.96
CA VAL A 258 11.42 -4.86 5.65
C VAL A 258 10.88 -3.66 4.89
N ASN A 259 11.79 -2.79 4.42
CA ASN A 259 11.45 -1.71 3.51
C ASN A 259 11.19 -2.25 2.10
N LEU A 260 10.04 -1.88 1.53
CA LEU A 260 9.76 -2.08 0.11
C LEU A 260 9.72 -0.72 -0.59
N GLY A 261 10.84 -0.38 -1.22
CA GLY A 261 11.05 0.83 -2.01
C GLY A 261 12.09 0.59 -3.11
N ALA A 262 12.18 1.50 -4.06
CA ALA A 262 13.15 1.44 -5.16
C ALA A 262 14.57 1.84 -4.73
N GLY A 263 14.73 2.49 -3.58
CA GLY A 263 16.00 3.02 -3.11
C GLY A 263 16.47 4.24 -3.89
N LYS A 264 15.55 4.88 -4.62
CA LYS A 264 15.81 6.07 -5.44
C LYS A 264 14.69 7.08 -5.23
N GLY A 265 15.06 8.29 -4.83
CA GLY A 265 14.15 9.42 -4.72
C GLY A 265 13.89 10.09 -6.09
N TYR A 266 12.65 10.53 -6.30
CA TYR A 266 12.26 11.45 -7.36
C TYR A 266 11.51 12.64 -6.77
N SER A 267 11.73 13.83 -7.33
CA SER A 267 11.02 15.05 -6.94
C SER A 267 9.58 15.07 -7.49
N VAL A 268 8.77 16.01 -6.98
CA VAL A 268 7.41 16.23 -7.51
C VAL A 268 7.44 16.59 -8.99
N LEU A 269 8.39 17.43 -9.41
CA LEU A 269 8.48 17.88 -10.80
C LEU A 269 9.04 16.81 -11.73
N GLU A 270 9.91 15.91 -11.25
CA GLU A 270 10.36 14.74 -12.01
C GLU A 270 9.18 13.79 -12.30
N VAL A 271 8.33 13.52 -11.29
CA VAL A 271 7.13 12.68 -11.46
C VAL A 271 6.13 13.33 -12.41
N LYS A 272 5.92 14.65 -12.28
CA LYS A 272 5.09 15.43 -13.20
C LYS A 272 5.59 15.28 -14.64
N ALA A 273 6.87 15.49 -14.89
CA ALA A 273 7.46 15.40 -16.23
C ALA A 273 7.35 13.98 -16.82
N ALA A 274 7.56 12.94 -16.00
CA ALA A 274 7.38 11.55 -16.41
C ALA A 274 5.92 11.25 -16.79
N PHE A 275 4.96 11.81 -16.05
CA PHE A 275 3.53 11.65 -16.37
C PHE A 275 3.10 12.43 -17.62
N GLU A 276 3.62 13.64 -17.84
CA GLU A 276 3.41 14.40 -19.08
C GLU A 276 3.91 13.62 -20.30
N LYS A 277 5.10 13.01 -20.18
CA LYS A 277 5.67 12.13 -21.22
C LYS A 277 4.80 10.90 -21.47
N ALA A 278 4.27 10.27 -20.42
CA ALA A 278 3.44 9.06 -20.53
C ALA A 278 2.06 9.33 -21.14
N SER A 279 1.43 10.45 -20.75
CA SER A 279 0.07 10.81 -21.16
C SER A 279 -0.01 11.61 -22.47
N GLY A 280 1.08 12.30 -22.83
CA GLY A 280 1.06 13.29 -23.90
C GLY A 280 0.19 14.52 -23.57
N ARG A 281 -0.19 14.69 -22.29
CA ARG A 281 -0.99 15.81 -21.79
C ARG A 281 -0.09 16.77 -21.01
N GLU A 282 -0.38 18.06 -21.11
CA GLU A 282 0.23 19.07 -20.25
C GLU A 282 -0.37 18.97 -18.84
N ILE A 283 0.45 19.11 -17.81
CA ILE A 283 0.01 19.16 -16.42
C ILE A 283 0.34 20.55 -15.87
N PRO A 284 -0.59 21.52 -15.92
CA PRO A 284 -0.38 22.81 -15.25
C PRO A 284 -0.14 22.61 -13.76
N HIS A 285 0.68 23.44 -13.12
CA HIS A 285 0.87 23.38 -11.68
C HIS A 285 0.98 24.78 -11.06
N ILE A 286 0.62 24.86 -9.77
CA ILE A 286 0.77 26.04 -8.94
C ILE A 286 1.56 25.64 -7.69
N VAL A 287 2.56 26.46 -7.34
CA VAL A 287 3.33 26.31 -6.10
C VAL A 287 2.60 26.97 -4.94
N PHE A 288 2.48 26.26 -3.83
CA PHE A 288 1.90 26.68 -2.57
C PHE A 288 2.95 26.64 -1.46
N GLU A 289 2.63 27.19 -0.29
CA GLU A 289 3.44 27.00 0.92
C GLU A 289 3.60 25.50 1.25
N ARG A 290 4.66 25.17 1.99
CA ARG A 290 4.90 23.79 2.45
C ARG A 290 3.70 23.27 3.23
N ARG A 291 3.34 22.01 2.98
CA ARG A 291 2.33 21.33 3.78
C ARG A 291 2.92 20.93 5.13
N ALA A 292 2.20 21.21 6.21
CA ALA A 292 2.63 20.82 7.55
C ALA A 292 2.86 19.30 7.63
N GLY A 293 4.03 18.89 8.11
CA GLY A 293 4.42 17.48 8.24
C GLY A 293 5.14 16.89 7.03
N ASP A 294 5.21 17.59 5.89
CA ASP A 294 6.01 17.12 4.74
C ASP A 294 7.51 17.33 4.98
N ILE A 295 8.25 16.23 4.90
CA ILE A 295 9.71 16.22 4.92
C ILE A 295 10.30 16.45 3.52
N ALA A 296 11.53 16.97 3.46
CA ALA A 296 12.20 17.28 2.20
C ALA A 296 12.42 16.02 1.35
N THR A 297 13.10 15.03 1.90
CA THR A 297 13.53 13.83 1.17
C THR A 297 13.24 12.57 1.98
N SER A 298 12.69 11.54 1.34
CA SER A 298 12.45 10.23 1.96
C SER A 298 12.57 9.11 0.93
N PHE A 299 13.57 8.25 1.07
CA PHE A 299 13.72 7.05 0.24
C PHE A 299 14.38 5.88 0.96
N ALA A 300 14.07 4.67 0.49
CA ALA A 300 14.42 3.42 1.18
C ALA A 300 15.91 3.08 1.04
N ASN A 301 16.43 2.32 1.99
CA ASN A 301 17.51 1.38 1.73
C ASN A 301 16.88 0.01 1.45
N PRO A 302 16.91 -0.51 0.20
CA PRO A 302 16.25 -1.76 -0.16
C PRO A 302 17.12 -3.00 0.12
N GLN A 303 18.30 -2.84 0.72
CA GLN A 303 19.29 -3.91 0.83
C GLN A 303 18.77 -5.13 1.62
N LYS A 304 17.97 -4.91 2.66
CA LYS A 304 17.42 -6.00 3.47
C LYS A 304 16.41 -6.85 2.70
N ALA A 305 15.55 -6.23 1.89
CA ALA A 305 14.63 -6.95 1.01
C ALA A 305 15.39 -7.81 0.00
N LEU A 306 16.47 -7.28 -0.61
CA LEU A 306 17.33 -8.08 -1.49
C LEU A 306 17.95 -9.28 -0.77
N GLN A 307 18.44 -9.09 0.46
CA GLN A 307 19.11 -10.15 1.23
C GLN A 307 18.16 -11.24 1.72
N LEU A 308 17.00 -10.87 2.24
CA LEU A 308 16.06 -11.81 2.86
C LEU A 308 15.11 -12.45 1.84
N PHE A 309 14.68 -11.67 0.84
CA PHE A 309 13.60 -12.05 -0.08
C PHE A 309 14.09 -12.33 -1.50
N ASP A 310 15.37 -12.08 -1.81
CA ASP A 310 15.87 -12.03 -3.19
C ASP A 310 14.99 -11.14 -4.08
N TRP A 311 14.56 -10.01 -3.51
CA TRP A 311 13.60 -9.09 -4.11
C TRP A 311 14.23 -7.72 -4.35
N GLN A 312 13.97 -7.17 -5.53
CA GLN A 312 14.28 -5.80 -5.89
C GLN A 312 13.26 -5.31 -6.93
N VAL A 313 13.11 -3.99 -7.05
CA VAL A 313 12.23 -3.38 -8.05
C VAL A 313 12.72 -3.67 -9.48
N GLN A 314 11.79 -3.88 -10.40
CA GLN A 314 12.08 -4.10 -11.82
C GLN A 314 11.66 -2.89 -12.67
N TYR A 315 10.71 -2.11 -12.19
CA TYR A 315 10.11 -1.02 -12.96
C TYR A 315 10.63 0.35 -12.50
N ASN A 316 10.88 1.23 -13.46
CA ASN A 316 11.33 2.61 -13.23
C ASN A 316 10.15 3.60 -13.26
N LEU A 317 10.43 4.87 -12.97
CA LEU A 317 9.42 5.93 -12.96
C LEU A 317 8.64 6.04 -14.28
N ASP A 318 9.33 5.90 -15.42
CA ASP A 318 8.68 5.94 -16.73
C ASP A 318 7.61 4.85 -16.86
N ARG A 319 7.91 3.61 -16.47
CA ARG A 319 6.94 2.50 -16.50
C ARG A 319 5.79 2.73 -15.52
N MET A 320 6.07 3.23 -14.31
CA MET A 320 5.05 3.59 -13.32
C MET A 320 4.04 4.59 -13.91
N CYS A 321 4.52 5.69 -14.50
CA CYS A 321 3.65 6.69 -15.11
C CYS A 321 2.90 6.16 -16.33
N GLN A 322 3.53 5.32 -17.16
CA GLN A 322 2.89 4.69 -18.32
C GLN A 322 1.73 3.77 -17.92
N ASP A 323 1.93 2.91 -16.92
CA ASP A 323 0.90 1.97 -16.49
C ASP A 323 -0.23 2.69 -15.74
N SER A 324 0.09 3.69 -14.89
CA SER A 324 -0.92 4.57 -14.31
C SER A 324 -1.76 5.28 -15.38
N TRP A 325 -1.13 5.85 -16.42
CA TRP A 325 -1.86 6.50 -17.50
C TRP A 325 -2.71 5.50 -18.30
N ARG A 326 -2.19 4.31 -18.62
CA ARG A 326 -2.94 3.26 -19.34
C ARG A 326 -4.23 2.90 -18.63
N PHE A 327 -4.18 2.74 -17.30
CA PHE A 327 -5.37 2.47 -16.51
C PHE A 327 -6.39 3.61 -16.57
N ILE A 328 -5.94 4.85 -16.42
CA ILE A 328 -6.82 6.04 -16.46
C ILE A 328 -7.44 6.25 -17.85
N ASP A 329 -6.65 6.14 -18.92
CA ASP A 329 -7.10 6.26 -20.31
C ASP A 329 -8.13 5.16 -20.68
N ASN A 330 -7.99 3.95 -20.13
CA ASN A 330 -8.98 2.89 -20.28
C ASN A 330 -10.31 3.22 -19.58
N LEU A 331 -10.27 3.85 -18.40
CA LEU A 331 -11.48 4.29 -17.69
C LEU A 331 -12.22 5.35 -18.48
N GLU A 332 -11.52 6.37 -18.99
CA GLU A 332 -12.16 7.42 -19.83
C GLU A 332 -12.86 6.82 -21.06
N LYS A 333 -12.21 5.87 -21.76
CA LYS A 333 -12.80 5.19 -22.92
C LYS A 333 -13.97 4.26 -22.58
N GLY A 334 -14.05 3.79 -21.34
CA GLY A 334 -15.14 2.97 -20.83
C GLY A 334 -16.39 3.79 -20.50
N GLU A 335 -16.21 5.02 -20.02
CA GLU A 335 -17.30 5.95 -19.68
C GLU A 335 -17.96 6.59 -20.92
N GLU A 336 -17.27 6.64 -22.06
CA GLU A 336 -17.80 7.15 -23.34
C GLU A 336 -18.72 6.16 -24.10
N LYS A 337 -18.93 4.93 -23.61
CA LYS A 337 -19.73 3.87 -24.27
C LYS A 337 -21.09 3.64 -23.64
#